data_AF-A0A7S2WTQ9-F1
#
_entry.id   AF-A0A7S2WTQ9-F1
#
_cell.length_a   1.000
_cell.length_b   1.000
_cell.length_c   1.000
_cell.angle_alpha   90.00
_cell.angle_beta   90.00
_cell.angle_gamma   90.00
#
_symmetry.space_group_name_H-M   'P 1'
#
loop_
_entity.id
_entity.type
_entity.pdbx_description
1 polymer ?
#
loop_
_entity_poly.entity_id
_entity_poly.type
_entity_poly.pdbx_seq_one_letter_code
_entity_poly.pdbx_strand_id
1 'polypeptide(L)'
;QGSVLSTLMCNLYYGAIESELFGGMNALPESCVLVRLVDDYLFISTSEQDARDFLSTMQSAEQLGHFKLSQNKIRTSFSSPYAHSSPTPWFSWCGIEIGTRSLSVRPSLARFQDIPVSDLVGVVDGHQKPGACLKRRMVSYFAPKLHGILLDSVVNPSTEIVRESLLRLAVLGAVKVHADIIKTDQRRTASTASTRPPSPSFQRIRCRFLFRCIRHVAHYFARLVGRHVRRLQRRADLGDGSHETAATMVEKDDIVALVYIAFLGAFAARPAGSFASRVSGTILKELRGPQAHAAFTRLSRTDDAHTGGVLAQAAEYAQSFKLQ
;
A
#
# COMPACT_ATOMS: atom_id res chain seq x y z
N GLN A 1 12.01 24.77 2.87
CA GLN A 1 11.86 23.58 1.99
C GLN A 1 12.56 23.85 0.66
N GLY A 2 13.13 22.84 0.00
CA GLY A 2 13.80 22.98 -1.30
C GLY A 2 15.33 23.10 -1.27
N SER A 3 15.94 23.37 -0.10
CA SER A 3 17.39 23.24 0.08
C SER A 3 17.76 21.81 0.49
N VAL A 4 18.87 21.31 -0.05
CA VAL A 4 19.43 19.98 0.29
C VAL A 4 19.80 19.85 1.78
N LEU A 5 20.09 20.98 2.45
CA LEU A 5 20.44 21.00 3.87
C LEU A 5 19.22 21.08 4.79
N SER A 6 18.05 21.52 4.30
CA SER A 6 16.89 21.81 5.15
C SER A 6 16.45 20.60 5.97
N THR A 7 16.40 19.41 5.38
CA THR A 7 15.96 18.19 6.10
C THR A 7 16.95 17.81 7.20
N LEU A 8 18.26 17.94 6.95
CA LEU A 8 19.29 17.64 7.94
C LEU A 8 19.24 18.63 9.11
N MET A 9 19.16 19.93 8.82
CA MET A 9 19.07 20.96 9.87
C MET A 9 17.76 20.86 10.67
N CYS A 10 16.65 20.53 10.02
CA CYS A 10 15.37 20.28 10.68
C CYS A 10 15.48 19.07 11.63
N ASN A 11 16.13 17.99 11.21
CA ASN A 11 16.38 16.83 12.07
C ASN A 11 17.29 17.16 13.26
N LEU A 12 18.31 18.00 13.08
CA LEU A 12 19.18 18.47 14.18
C LEU A 12 18.40 19.32 15.18
N TYR A 13 17.58 20.26 14.70
CA TYR A 13 16.74 21.11 15.53
C TYR A 13 15.77 20.27 16.38
N TYR A 14 15.03 19.34 15.76
CA TYR A 14 14.15 18.45 16.51
C TYR A 14 14.92 17.52 17.45
N GLY A 15 16.12 17.06 17.07
CA GLY A 15 16.97 16.26 17.96
C GLY A 15 17.40 16.99 19.24
N ALA A 16 17.65 18.31 19.15
CA ALA A 16 17.93 19.13 20.32
C ALA A 16 16.72 19.24 21.23
N ILE A 17 15.53 19.49 20.67
CA ILE A 17 14.26 19.53 21.41
C ILE A 17 13.96 18.18 22.07
N GLU A 18 14.10 17.08 21.34
CA GLU A 18 13.90 15.72 21.87
C GLU A 18 14.81 15.43 23.07
N SER A 19 16.05 15.93 23.02
CA SER A 19 17.01 15.76 24.12
C SER A 19 16.59 16.55 25.36
N GLU A 20 16.04 17.76 25.16
CA GLU A 20 15.50 18.59 26.24
C GLU A 20 14.23 17.99 26.85
N LEU A 21 13.30 17.52 26.00
CA LEU A 21 12.00 16.99 26.45
C LEU A 21 12.09 15.61 27.09
N PHE A 22 12.94 14.73 26.54
CA PHE A 22 12.96 13.31 26.91
C PHE A 22 14.25 12.87 27.59
N GLY A 23 15.18 13.78 27.88
CA GLY A 23 16.45 13.44 28.54
C GLY A 23 17.46 12.70 27.65
N GLY A 24 17.27 12.75 26.32
CA GLY A 24 18.12 12.07 25.33
C GLY A 24 17.72 10.62 25.04
N MET A 25 18.45 9.96 24.14
CA MET A 25 18.07 8.65 23.59
C MET A 25 17.97 7.50 24.61
N ASN A 26 18.60 7.63 25.79
CA ASN A 26 18.69 6.55 26.78
C ASN A 26 17.76 6.74 28.00
N ALA A 27 16.94 7.78 28.00
CA ALA A 27 16.09 8.12 29.14
C ALA A 27 14.67 7.54 29.04
N LEU A 28 14.29 6.98 27.89
CA LEU A 28 13.02 6.28 27.75
C LEU A 28 13.06 4.90 28.44
N PRO A 29 11.97 4.49 29.11
CA PRO A 29 11.85 3.14 29.67
C PRO A 29 12.02 2.05 28.58
N GLU A 30 12.52 0.88 28.96
CA GLU A 30 12.65 -0.27 28.03
C GLU A 30 11.31 -0.73 27.43
N SER A 31 10.20 -0.43 28.11
CA SER A 31 8.83 -0.66 27.63
C SER A 31 8.39 0.30 26.51
N CYS A 32 9.20 1.31 26.20
CA CYS A 32 8.84 2.40 25.32
C CYS A 32 9.72 2.43 24.05
N VAL A 33 9.09 2.78 22.94
CA VAL A 33 9.77 3.04 21.66
C VAL A 33 9.26 4.38 21.12
N LEU A 34 10.20 5.29 20.86
CA LEU A 34 9.94 6.56 20.19
C LEU A 34 10.62 6.56 18.83
N VAL A 35 9.83 6.82 17.78
CA VAL A 35 10.32 6.96 16.42
C VAL A 35 9.86 8.29 15.86
N ARG A 36 10.78 9.05 15.27
CA ARG A 36 10.47 10.26 14.51
C ARG A 36 10.89 10.10 13.05
N LEU A 37 9.98 10.45 12.15
CA LEU A 37 10.27 10.63 10.74
C LEU A 37 10.04 12.10 10.38
N VAL A 38 11.12 12.89 10.38
CA VAL A 38 11.07 14.34 10.16
C VAL A 38 10.16 15.03 11.18
N ASP A 39 8.90 15.29 10.85
CA ASP A 39 7.87 15.97 11.64
C ASP A 39 6.82 15.02 12.24
N ASP A 40 6.79 13.75 11.84
CA ASP A 40 5.85 12.75 12.35
C ASP A 40 6.47 11.92 13.49
N TYR A 41 5.84 11.94 14.66
CA TYR A 41 6.21 11.11 15.82
C TYR A 41 5.31 9.86 15.94
N LEU A 42 5.92 8.75 16.37
CA LEU A 42 5.26 7.52 16.79
C LEU A 42 5.84 7.09 18.13
N PHE A 43 4.98 7.06 19.15
CA PHE A 43 5.32 6.55 20.47
C PHE A 43 4.53 5.27 20.74
N ILE A 44 5.22 4.21 21.14
CA ILE A 44 4.65 2.91 21.48
C ILE A 44 5.10 2.58 22.90
N SER A 45 4.18 2.25 23.80
CA SER A 45 4.47 1.76 25.14
C SER A 45 3.51 0.64 25.52
N THR A 46 3.95 -0.26 26.42
CA THR A 46 3.08 -1.23 27.09
C THR A 46 2.29 -0.62 28.25
N SER A 47 2.60 0.62 28.65
CA SER A 47 1.91 1.40 29.68
C SER A 47 1.11 2.52 29.01
N GLU A 48 -0.20 2.56 29.24
CA GLU A 48 -1.04 3.65 28.77
C GLU A 48 -0.64 4.98 29.42
N GLN A 49 -0.19 4.96 30.68
CA GLN A 49 0.24 6.16 31.39
C GLN A 49 1.44 6.81 30.70
N ASP A 50 2.44 6.03 30.29
CA ASP A 50 3.61 6.56 29.57
C ASP A 50 3.20 7.24 28.26
N ALA A 51 2.20 6.67 27.57
CA ALA A 51 1.68 7.25 26.33
C ALA A 51 0.88 8.54 26.58
N ARG A 52 0.20 8.65 27.72
CA ARG A 52 -0.45 9.89 28.17
C ARG A 52 0.58 10.95 28.55
N ASP A 53 1.64 10.56 29.24
CA ASP A 53 2.73 11.46 29.65
C ASP A 53 3.51 11.97 28.43
N PHE A 54 3.75 11.12 27.44
CA PHE A 54 4.30 11.53 26.15
C PHE A 54 3.41 12.59 25.47
N LEU A 55 2.10 12.34 25.39
CA LEU A 55 1.17 13.30 24.78
C LEU A 55 1.18 14.64 25.53
N SER A 56 1.14 14.61 26.86
CA SER A 56 1.22 15.80 27.72
C SER A 56 2.52 16.58 27.46
N THR A 57 3.66 15.87 27.39
CA THR A 57 4.97 16.46 27.11
C THR A 57 4.99 17.17 25.75
N MET A 58 4.43 16.55 24.71
CA MET A 58 4.33 17.17 23.38
C MET A 58 3.45 18.42 23.37
N GLN A 59 2.40 18.46 24.18
CA GLN A 59 1.54 19.65 24.32
C GLN A 59 2.24 20.77 25.07
N SER A 60 2.96 20.46 26.15
CA SER A 60 3.80 21.43 26.85
C SER A 60 4.87 21.99 25.91
N ALA A 61 5.48 21.16 25.07
CA ALA A 61 6.45 21.62 24.09
C ALA A 61 5.86 22.59 23.04
N GLU A 62 4.61 22.36 22.62
CA GLU A 62 3.88 23.31 21.78
C GLU A 62 3.61 24.64 22.51
N GLN A 63 3.21 24.60 23.78
CA GLN A 63 2.98 25.80 24.60
C GLN A 63 4.26 26.61 24.84
N LEU A 64 5.41 25.95 24.93
CA LEU A 64 6.74 26.58 25.00
C LEU A 64 7.23 27.13 23.65
N GLY A 65 6.49 26.89 22.57
CA GLY A 65 6.78 27.45 21.24
C GLY A 65 7.79 26.65 20.41
N HIS A 66 8.13 25.42 20.81
CA HIS A 66 9.09 24.61 20.06
C HIS A 66 8.58 24.20 18.67
N PHE A 67 7.29 23.90 18.56
CA PHE A 67 6.58 23.55 17.32
C PHE A 67 5.05 23.69 17.51
N LYS A 68 4.29 23.52 16.42
CA LYS A 68 2.82 23.45 16.47
C LYS A 68 2.34 22.05 16.12
N LEU A 69 1.47 21.49 16.93
CA LEU A 69 0.84 20.21 16.68
C LEU A 69 -0.39 20.41 15.80
N SER A 70 -0.48 19.61 14.73
CA SER A 70 -1.69 19.56 13.91
C SER A 70 -2.75 18.77 14.67
N GLN A 71 -3.66 19.46 15.36
CA GLN A 71 -4.70 18.84 16.19
C GLN A 71 -5.52 17.79 15.44
N ASN A 72 -5.79 18.01 14.15
CA ASN A 72 -6.49 17.06 13.27
C ASN A 72 -5.67 15.82 12.86
N LYS A 73 -4.40 15.73 13.27
CA LYS A 73 -3.49 14.60 13.01
C LYS A 73 -3.08 13.86 14.27
N ILE A 74 -3.39 14.40 15.46
CA ILE A 74 -3.10 13.70 16.72
C ILE A 74 -3.99 12.46 16.81
N ARG A 75 -3.38 11.32 17.05
CA ARG A 75 -4.04 10.02 17.17
C ARG A 75 -3.51 9.28 18.37
N THR A 76 -4.39 8.55 19.06
CA THR A 76 -4.08 7.75 20.25
C THR A 76 -4.76 6.39 20.15
N SER A 77 -4.18 5.38 20.78
CA SER A 77 -4.79 4.06 20.98
C SER A 77 -5.72 4.01 22.21
N PHE A 78 -5.83 5.11 22.94
CA PHE A 78 -6.64 5.30 24.15
C PHE A 78 -7.52 6.56 24.03
N SER A 79 -8.56 6.66 24.85
CA SER A 79 -9.44 7.83 24.85
C SER A 79 -8.70 9.07 25.36
N SER A 80 -8.68 10.13 24.56
CA SER A 80 -8.05 11.41 24.87
C SER A 80 -8.87 12.55 24.26
N PRO A 81 -9.16 13.63 25.00
CA PRO A 81 -9.85 14.81 24.47
C PRO A 81 -9.03 15.56 23.41
N TYR A 82 -7.74 15.27 23.32
CA TYR A 82 -6.79 15.90 22.39
C TYR A 82 -6.59 15.11 21.10
N ALA A 83 -7.13 13.89 21.02
CA ALA A 83 -7.04 13.08 19.81
C ALA A 83 -8.14 13.51 18.82
N HIS A 84 -7.78 13.58 17.54
CA HIS A 84 -8.73 13.94 16.49
C HIS A 84 -9.81 12.89 16.28
N SER A 85 -9.43 11.62 16.44
CA SER A 85 -10.28 10.47 16.14
C SER A 85 -10.30 9.49 17.30
N SER A 86 -11.39 8.74 17.41
CA SER A 86 -11.49 7.63 18.36
C SER A 86 -10.36 6.60 18.13
N PRO A 87 -9.97 5.88 19.19
CA PRO A 87 -9.02 4.78 19.05
C PRO A 87 -9.49 3.75 18.03
N THR A 88 -8.57 3.28 17.20
CA THR A 88 -8.83 2.21 16.24
C THR A 88 -7.88 1.04 16.51
N PRO A 89 -8.24 -0.19 16.12
CA PRO A 89 -7.35 -1.34 16.23
C PRO A 89 -6.05 -1.22 15.40
N TRP A 90 -6.03 -0.29 14.44
CA TRP A 90 -4.95 -0.12 13.46
C TRP A 90 -4.46 1.33 13.45
N PHE A 91 -3.35 1.58 14.14
CA PHE A 91 -2.76 2.91 14.25
C PHE A 91 -2.01 3.28 12.97
N SER A 92 -2.41 4.34 12.25
CA SER A 92 -1.71 4.75 11.03
C SER A 92 -0.54 5.69 11.32
N TRP A 93 0.62 5.42 10.71
CA TRP A 93 1.80 6.27 10.78
C TRP A 93 2.59 6.19 9.47
N CYS A 94 2.96 7.32 8.88
CA CYS A 94 3.80 7.45 7.68
C CYS A 94 3.50 6.46 6.52
N GLY A 95 2.21 6.14 6.28
CA GLY A 95 1.78 5.26 5.18
C GLY A 95 1.73 3.77 5.49
N ILE A 96 1.95 3.37 6.74
CA ILE A 96 1.64 2.04 7.29
C ILE A 96 0.57 2.12 8.36
N GLU A 97 -0.02 0.97 8.69
CA GLU A 97 -0.92 0.76 9.81
C GLU A 97 -0.33 -0.31 10.71
N ILE A 98 -0.35 -0.05 12.01
CA ILE A 98 0.24 -0.91 13.05
C ILE A 98 -0.90 -1.43 13.92
N GLY A 99 -1.01 -2.75 14.05
CA GLY A 99 -1.98 -3.38 14.93
C GLY A 99 -1.67 -3.00 16.38
N THR A 100 -2.59 -2.35 17.09
CA THR A 100 -2.33 -1.84 18.45
C THR A 100 -2.11 -2.94 19.49
N ARG A 101 -2.51 -4.18 19.18
CA ARG A 101 -2.28 -5.37 20.01
C ARG A 101 -1.20 -6.29 19.46
N SER A 102 -1.22 -6.56 18.15
CA SER A 102 -0.32 -7.53 17.53
C SER A 102 1.02 -6.95 17.07
N LEU A 103 1.13 -5.61 16.98
CA LEU A 103 2.23 -4.87 16.36
C LEU A 103 2.53 -5.24 14.90
N SER A 104 1.66 -6.05 14.29
CA SER A 104 1.74 -6.39 12.88
C SER A 104 1.54 -5.13 12.03
N VAL A 105 2.24 -5.08 10.90
CA VAL A 105 2.29 -3.91 10.04
C VAL A 105 1.72 -4.22 8.67
N ARG A 106 0.80 -3.38 8.21
CA ARG A 106 0.22 -3.44 6.87
C ARG A 106 0.26 -2.08 6.18
N PRO A 107 0.21 -2.00 4.84
CA PRO A 107 0.21 -0.72 4.15
C PRO A 107 -1.11 0.03 4.39
N SER A 108 -1.01 1.34 4.63
CA SER A 108 -2.17 2.22 4.67
C SER A 108 -2.49 2.77 3.28
N LEU A 109 -3.75 2.61 2.87
CA LEU A 109 -4.28 3.22 1.65
C LEU A 109 -5.05 4.52 1.92
N ALA A 110 -5.23 4.91 3.19
CA ALA A 110 -6.04 6.06 3.60
C ALA A 110 -5.68 7.36 2.87
N ARG A 111 -4.38 7.62 2.67
CA ARG A 111 -3.90 8.82 1.97
C ARG A 111 -4.39 8.95 0.53
N PHE A 112 -4.92 7.88 -0.07
CA PHE A 112 -5.38 7.88 -1.44
C PHE A 112 -6.90 7.91 -1.57
N GLN A 113 -7.64 7.76 -0.48
CA GLN A 113 -9.09 7.69 -0.50
C GLN A 113 -9.70 9.01 -1.01
N ASP A 114 -9.07 10.13 -0.65
CA ASP A 114 -9.55 11.46 -1.02
C ASP A 114 -8.96 12.04 -2.30
N ILE A 115 -7.96 11.38 -2.88
CA ILE A 115 -7.25 11.87 -4.05
C ILE A 115 -7.95 11.34 -5.31
N PRO A 116 -8.32 12.21 -6.27
CA PRO A 116 -8.80 11.77 -7.57
C PRO A 116 -7.83 10.78 -8.20
N VAL A 117 -8.32 9.66 -8.71
CA VAL A 117 -7.46 8.61 -9.26
C VAL A 117 -6.60 9.11 -10.43
N SER A 118 -7.05 10.16 -11.12
CA SER A 118 -6.23 10.89 -12.10
C SER A 118 -4.93 11.40 -11.50
N ASP A 119 -4.93 11.92 -10.29
CA ASP A 119 -3.77 12.62 -9.71
C ASP A 119 -2.73 11.64 -9.16
N LEU A 120 -3.10 10.36 -9.06
CA LEU A 120 -2.21 9.26 -8.67
C LEU A 120 -1.21 8.86 -9.75
N VAL A 121 -1.42 9.33 -10.99
CA VAL A 121 -0.56 9.02 -12.14
C VAL A 121 -0.04 10.27 -12.81
N GLY A 122 1.28 10.31 -13.01
CA GLY A 122 1.97 11.40 -13.69
C GLY A 122 1.51 11.58 -15.14
N VAL A 123 1.96 12.69 -15.75
CA VAL A 123 1.67 12.99 -17.16
C VAL A 123 2.15 11.83 -18.03
N VAL A 124 1.25 11.29 -18.84
CA VAL A 124 1.64 10.34 -19.89
C VAL A 124 2.37 11.15 -20.96
N ASP A 125 3.69 11.13 -20.98
CA ASP A 125 4.45 11.79 -22.04
C ASP A 125 3.96 11.35 -23.44
N GLY A 126 3.95 12.27 -24.39
CA GLY A 126 3.63 12.04 -25.81
C GLY A 126 4.66 11.19 -26.56
N HIS A 127 5.32 10.25 -25.87
CA HIS A 127 6.33 9.37 -26.44
C HIS A 127 5.76 8.59 -27.62
N GLN A 128 6.58 8.39 -28.65
CA GLN A 128 6.24 7.66 -29.88
C GLN A 128 5.80 6.18 -29.64
N LYS A 129 5.94 5.65 -28.41
CA LYS A 129 5.65 4.24 -28.06
C LYS A 129 4.81 4.10 -26.78
N PRO A 130 3.51 4.48 -26.79
CA PRO A 130 2.65 4.52 -25.61
C PRO A 130 2.52 3.18 -24.88
N GLY A 131 2.51 2.06 -25.61
CA GLY A 131 2.45 0.73 -25.01
C GLY A 131 3.71 0.37 -24.21
N ALA A 132 4.90 0.74 -24.70
CA ALA A 132 6.14 0.50 -23.98
C ALA A 132 6.22 1.34 -22.69
N CYS A 133 5.75 2.59 -22.76
CA CYS A 133 5.65 3.48 -21.61
C CYS A 133 4.68 2.94 -20.56
N LEU A 134 3.48 2.50 -20.98
CA LEU A 134 2.51 1.85 -20.08
C LEU A 134 3.15 0.65 -19.38
N LYS A 135 3.80 -0.26 -20.12
CA LYS A 135 4.46 -1.43 -19.52
C LYS A 135 5.48 -1.05 -18.44
N ARG A 136 6.31 -0.03 -18.66
CA ARG A 136 7.28 0.46 -17.67
C ARG A 136 6.58 1.09 -16.46
N ARG A 137 5.54 1.90 -16.68
CA ARG A 137 4.76 2.54 -15.62
C ARG A 137 4.06 1.52 -14.73
N MET A 138 3.45 0.48 -15.32
CA MET A 138 2.81 -0.58 -14.53
C MET A 138 3.82 -1.25 -13.57
N VAL A 139 5.06 -1.49 -14.01
CA VAL A 139 6.13 -1.99 -13.13
C VAL A 139 6.44 -0.98 -12.00
N SER A 140 6.55 0.31 -12.31
CA SER A 140 6.79 1.36 -11.30
C SER A 140 5.64 1.59 -10.32
N TYR A 141 4.42 1.15 -10.62
CA TYR A 141 3.29 1.27 -9.70
C TYR A 141 3.31 0.21 -8.60
N PHE A 142 3.86 -0.98 -8.89
CA PHE A 142 3.88 -2.11 -7.95
C PHE A 142 5.17 -2.19 -7.12
N ALA A 143 6.28 -1.59 -7.57
CA ALA A 143 7.58 -1.74 -6.91
C ALA A 143 7.81 -0.86 -5.65
N PRO A 144 7.52 0.47 -5.64
CA PRO A 144 8.05 1.38 -4.63
C PRO A 144 7.43 1.27 -3.23
N LYS A 145 6.29 0.58 -3.09
CA LYS A 145 5.53 0.48 -1.83
C LYS A 145 5.64 -0.88 -1.15
N LEU A 146 6.38 -1.82 -1.76
CA LEU A 146 6.70 -3.10 -1.14
C LEU A 146 7.89 -2.94 -0.19
N HIS A 147 7.62 -2.53 1.04
CA HIS A 147 8.63 -2.41 2.08
C HIS A 147 8.92 -3.79 2.70
N GLY A 148 10.19 -4.04 3.04
CA GLY A 148 10.62 -5.33 3.60
C GLY A 148 9.89 -5.70 4.90
N ILE A 149 9.58 -4.71 5.75
CA ILE A 149 8.85 -4.91 7.01
C ILE A 149 7.47 -5.58 6.82
N LEU A 150 6.82 -5.38 5.66
CA LEU A 150 5.53 -6.01 5.35
C LEU A 150 5.64 -7.52 5.14
N LEU A 151 6.85 -8.01 4.89
CA LEU A 151 7.18 -9.40 4.56
C LEU A 151 8.01 -10.07 5.66
N ASP A 152 8.28 -9.35 6.74
CA ASP A 152 9.09 -9.85 7.85
C ASP A 152 8.23 -10.75 8.74
N SER A 153 8.65 -11.99 8.96
CA SER A 153 7.86 -12.98 9.72
C SER A 153 7.86 -12.72 11.23
N VAL A 154 8.81 -11.94 11.74
CA VAL A 154 8.82 -11.54 13.16
C VAL A 154 7.80 -10.43 13.39
N VAL A 155 7.75 -9.44 12.48
CA VAL A 155 6.78 -8.35 12.57
C VAL A 155 5.38 -8.81 12.15
N ASN A 156 5.28 -9.62 11.09
CA ASN A 156 4.03 -10.13 10.54
C ASN A 156 4.02 -11.67 10.58
N PRO A 157 3.76 -12.27 11.76
CA PRO A 157 3.73 -13.73 11.89
C PRO A 157 2.54 -14.37 11.17
N SER A 158 1.44 -13.63 10.98
CA SER A 158 0.27 -14.13 10.26
C SER A 158 0.42 -13.99 8.74
N THR A 159 0.35 -15.13 8.04
CA THR A 159 0.30 -15.17 6.57
C THR A 159 -0.91 -14.40 6.00
N GLU A 160 -2.00 -14.28 6.76
CA GLU A 160 -3.18 -13.50 6.37
C GLU A 160 -2.85 -12.01 6.24
N ILE A 161 -2.13 -11.43 7.21
CA ILE A 161 -1.71 -10.02 7.20
C ILE A 161 -0.76 -9.75 6.03
N VAL A 162 0.13 -10.69 5.74
CA VAL A 162 1.03 -10.61 4.56
C VAL A 162 0.21 -10.65 3.27
N ARG A 163 -0.76 -11.57 3.15
CA ARG A 163 -1.67 -11.65 1.98
C ARG A 163 -2.48 -10.38 1.80
N GLU A 164 -3.08 -9.86 2.88
CA GLU A 164 -3.84 -8.60 2.89
C GLU A 164 -2.95 -7.44 2.43
N SER A 165 -1.72 -7.37 2.94
CA SER A 165 -0.74 -6.34 2.55
C SER A 165 -0.41 -6.39 1.07
N LEU A 166 -0.16 -7.59 0.54
CA LEU A 166 0.12 -7.79 -0.88
C LEU A 166 -1.10 -7.44 -1.75
N LEU A 167 -2.31 -7.79 -1.31
CA LEU A 167 -3.54 -7.44 -2.00
C LEU A 167 -3.74 -5.92 -2.07
N ARG A 168 -3.59 -5.21 -0.94
CA ARG A 168 -3.72 -3.74 -0.87
C ARG A 168 -2.74 -3.04 -1.81
N LEU A 169 -1.47 -3.47 -1.83
CA LEU A 169 -0.47 -2.94 -2.75
C LEU A 169 -0.82 -3.23 -4.20
N ALA A 170 -1.31 -4.44 -4.49
CA ALA A 170 -1.74 -4.83 -5.82
C ALA A 170 -2.96 -4.02 -6.31
N VAL A 171 -3.92 -3.74 -5.43
CA VAL A 171 -5.09 -2.90 -5.71
C VAL A 171 -4.65 -1.47 -6.03
N LEU A 172 -3.77 -0.88 -5.21
CA LEU A 172 -3.22 0.44 -5.51
C LEU A 172 -2.53 0.48 -6.88
N GLY A 173 -1.76 -0.55 -7.20
CA GLY A 173 -1.14 -0.71 -8.52
C GLY A 173 -2.18 -0.78 -9.63
N ALA A 174 -3.20 -1.63 -9.48
CA ALA A 174 -4.27 -1.81 -10.46
C ALA A 174 -5.10 -0.53 -10.68
N VAL A 175 -5.43 0.20 -9.62
CA VAL A 175 -6.13 1.50 -9.66
C VAL A 175 -5.31 2.53 -10.44
N LYS A 176 -3.99 2.60 -10.23
CA LYS A 176 -3.11 3.47 -11.02
C LYS A 176 -3.06 3.09 -12.49
N VAL A 177 -3.04 1.79 -12.81
CA VAL A 177 -3.12 1.33 -14.20
C VAL A 177 -4.44 1.72 -14.84
N HIS A 178 -5.54 1.56 -14.09
CA HIS A 178 -6.88 1.99 -14.53
C HIS A 178 -6.92 3.49 -14.83
N ALA A 179 -6.37 4.32 -13.94
CA ALA A 179 -6.23 5.77 -14.14
C ALA A 179 -5.49 6.11 -15.44
N ASP A 180 -4.36 5.44 -15.67
CA ASP A 180 -3.49 5.66 -16.82
C ASP A 180 -4.19 5.29 -18.13
N ILE A 181 -4.99 4.22 -18.13
CA ILE A 181 -5.82 3.81 -19.27
C ILE A 181 -6.87 4.87 -19.56
N ILE A 182 -7.60 5.35 -18.55
CA ILE A 182 -8.63 6.39 -18.71
C ILE A 182 -8.01 7.66 -19.31
N LYS A 183 -6.91 8.16 -18.73
CA LYS A 183 -6.21 9.35 -19.25
C LYS A 183 -5.75 9.17 -20.69
N THR A 184 -5.24 7.99 -21.03
CA THR A 184 -4.79 7.68 -22.40
C THR A 184 -5.97 7.68 -23.38
N ASP A 185 -7.12 7.12 -22.99
CA ASP A 185 -8.32 7.11 -23.83
C ASP A 185 -8.94 8.49 -24.01
N GLN A 186 -9.01 9.32 -22.95
CA GLN A 186 -9.48 10.71 -23.01
C GLN A 186 -8.65 11.57 -23.97
N ARG A 187 -7.31 11.41 -23.94
CA ARG A 187 -6.43 12.13 -24.87
C ARG A 187 -6.60 11.68 -26.31
N ARG A 188 -6.80 10.38 -26.52
CA ARG A 188 -7.06 9.85 -27.86
C ARG A 188 -8.33 10.47 -28.43
N THR A 189 -9.43 10.50 -27.67
CA THR A 189 -10.68 11.13 -28.10
C THR A 189 -10.55 12.63 -28.34
N ALA A 190 -9.71 13.34 -27.58
CA ALA A 190 -9.43 14.76 -27.82
C ALA A 190 -8.58 14.99 -29.09
N SER A 191 -7.63 14.10 -29.39
CA SER A 191 -6.72 14.23 -30.55
C SER A 191 -7.36 13.83 -31.88
N THR A 192 -8.32 12.89 -31.85
CA THR A 192 -9.01 12.45 -33.05
C THR A 192 -10.33 13.20 -33.15
N ALA A 193 -10.49 14.10 -34.12
CA ALA A 193 -11.77 14.75 -34.46
C ALA A 193 -12.87 13.76 -34.94
N SER A 194 -12.68 12.46 -34.74
CA SER A 194 -13.59 11.39 -35.11
C SER A 194 -14.34 10.88 -33.87
N THR A 195 -15.66 11.01 -33.89
CA THR A 195 -16.60 10.44 -32.91
C THR A 195 -16.80 8.93 -33.07
N ARG A 196 -16.12 8.29 -34.05
CA ARG A 196 -16.36 6.89 -34.38
C ARG A 196 -15.67 5.96 -33.37
N PRO A 197 -16.38 4.97 -32.79
CA PRO A 197 -15.77 4.03 -31.87
C PRO A 197 -14.65 3.22 -32.57
N PRO A 198 -13.57 2.86 -31.86
CA PRO A 198 -12.50 2.06 -32.44
C PRO A 198 -13.03 0.73 -32.97
N SER A 199 -12.46 0.24 -34.07
CA SER A 199 -12.89 -1.01 -34.70
C SER A 199 -12.83 -2.21 -33.72
N PRO A 200 -13.71 -3.22 -33.86
CA PRO A 200 -13.69 -4.40 -32.99
C PRO A 200 -12.37 -5.18 -33.02
N SER A 201 -11.63 -5.15 -34.14
CA SER A 201 -10.29 -5.76 -34.25
C SER A 201 -9.25 -4.99 -33.42
N PHE A 202 -9.25 -3.65 -33.49
CA PHE A 202 -8.36 -2.80 -32.71
C PHE A 202 -8.61 -2.93 -31.20
N GLN A 203 -9.88 -2.97 -30.79
CA GLN A 203 -10.26 -3.19 -29.39
C GLN A 203 -9.73 -4.54 -28.86
N ARG A 204 -9.83 -5.61 -29.66
CA ARG A 204 -9.30 -6.94 -29.31
C ARG A 204 -7.77 -6.92 -29.15
N ILE A 205 -7.05 -6.24 -30.04
CA ILE A 205 -5.59 -6.08 -29.94
C ILE A 205 -5.21 -5.35 -28.64
N ARG A 206 -5.90 -4.25 -28.32
CA ARG A 206 -5.68 -3.50 -27.08
C ARG A 206 -5.93 -4.34 -25.83
N CYS A 207 -7.02 -5.11 -25.80
CA CYS A 207 -7.34 -5.99 -24.66
C CYS A 207 -6.25 -7.05 -24.45
N ARG A 208 -5.82 -7.71 -25.55
CA ARG A 208 -4.73 -8.70 -25.51
C ARG A 208 -3.42 -8.09 -25.06
N PHE A 209 -3.10 -6.88 -25.53
CA PHE A 209 -1.89 -6.17 -25.12
C PHE A 209 -1.90 -5.85 -23.63
N LEU A 210 -2.99 -5.24 -23.13
CA LEU A 210 -3.11 -4.90 -21.71
C LEU A 210 -3.05 -6.15 -20.83
N PHE A 211 -3.76 -7.22 -21.20
CA PHE A 211 -3.70 -8.48 -20.47
C PHE A 211 -2.27 -9.05 -20.40
N ARG A 212 -1.50 -9.01 -21.51
CA ARG A 212 -0.07 -9.41 -21.50
C ARG A 212 0.75 -8.55 -20.55
N CYS A 213 0.47 -7.26 -20.45
CA CYS A 213 1.13 -6.36 -19.49
C CYS A 213 0.73 -6.69 -18.05
N ILE A 214 -0.54 -6.96 -17.77
CA ILE A 214 -1.04 -7.37 -16.45
C ILE A 214 -0.34 -8.67 -16.01
N ARG A 215 -0.34 -9.69 -16.87
CA ARG A 215 0.39 -10.95 -16.62
C ARG A 215 1.87 -10.73 -16.36
N HIS A 216 2.52 -9.86 -17.14
CA HIS A 216 3.92 -9.50 -16.91
C HIS A 216 4.13 -8.90 -15.51
N VAL A 217 3.27 -7.98 -15.09
CA VAL A 217 3.37 -7.32 -13.79
C VAL A 217 3.05 -8.28 -12.64
N ALA A 218 2.10 -9.19 -12.80
CA ALA A 218 1.81 -10.22 -11.80
C ALA A 218 3.06 -11.08 -11.50
N HIS A 219 3.72 -11.60 -12.54
CA HIS A 219 4.96 -12.37 -12.37
C HIS A 219 6.16 -11.50 -11.95
N TYR A 220 6.21 -10.22 -12.35
CA TYR A 220 7.21 -9.29 -11.84
C TYR A 220 7.05 -9.08 -10.32
N PHE A 221 5.83 -8.81 -9.86
CA PHE A 221 5.53 -8.56 -8.46
C PHE A 221 5.84 -9.80 -7.60
N ALA A 222 5.42 -10.99 -8.04
CA ALA A 222 5.76 -12.24 -7.36
C ALA A 222 7.29 -12.48 -7.27
N ARG A 223 8.04 -12.16 -8.34
CA ARG A 223 9.52 -12.22 -8.30
C ARG A 223 10.11 -11.19 -7.35
N LEU A 224 9.55 -9.98 -7.30
CA LEU A 224 9.99 -8.91 -6.41
C LEU A 224 9.78 -9.29 -4.95
N VAL A 225 8.59 -9.75 -4.59
CA VAL A 225 8.27 -10.29 -3.25
C VAL A 225 9.27 -11.39 -2.90
N GLY A 226 9.45 -12.40 -3.75
CA GLY A 226 10.41 -13.48 -3.50
C GLY A 226 11.85 -13.00 -3.31
N ARG A 227 12.28 -11.90 -3.95
CA ARG A 227 13.61 -11.31 -3.69
C ARG A 227 13.70 -10.67 -2.31
N HIS A 228 12.66 -9.96 -1.86
CA HIS A 228 12.63 -9.39 -0.52
C HIS A 228 12.63 -10.48 0.55
N VAL A 229 11.81 -11.52 0.38
CA VAL A 229 11.78 -12.69 1.26
C VAL A 229 13.15 -13.34 1.39
N ARG A 230 13.80 -13.67 0.27
CA ARG A 230 15.17 -14.24 0.29
C ARG A 230 16.22 -13.31 0.90
N ARG A 231 15.99 -11.99 0.89
CA ARG A 231 16.89 -11.03 1.54
C ARG A 231 16.70 -11.00 3.05
N LEU A 232 15.45 -11.14 3.53
CA LEU A 232 15.13 -11.23 4.94
C LEU A 232 15.64 -12.54 5.54
N GLN A 233 15.40 -13.67 4.85
CA GLN A 233 15.92 -14.98 5.26
C GLN A 233 17.44 -14.96 5.42
N ARG A 234 18.17 -14.45 4.43
CA ARG A 234 19.63 -14.32 4.52
C ARG A 234 20.12 -13.42 5.65
N ARG A 235 19.32 -12.45 6.09
CA ARG A 235 19.67 -11.60 7.24
C ARG A 235 19.44 -12.34 8.55
N ALA A 236 18.39 -13.15 8.63
CA ALA A 236 18.15 -14.04 9.77
C ALA A 236 19.29 -15.07 9.88
N ASP A 237 19.69 -15.70 8.78
CA ASP A 237 20.78 -16.70 8.76
C ASP A 237 22.15 -16.14 9.20
N LEU A 238 22.37 -14.83 9.06
CA LEU A 238 23.60 -14.14 9.44
C LEU A 238 23.58 -13.58 10.88
N GLY A 239 22.42 -13.57 11.53
CA GLY A 239 22.26 -13.14 12.93
C GLY A 239 22.20 -14.35 13.85
N ASP A 240 23.10 -14.41 14.83
CA ASP A 240 23.10 -15.44 15.88
C ASP A 240 21.80 -15.33 16.69
N GLY A 241 20.83 -16.19 16.41
CA GLY A 241 19.51 -16.15 17.02
C GLY A 241 18.51 -17.03 16.30
N SER A 242 18.19 -18.16 16.91
CA SER A 242 17.15 -19.12 16.57
C SER A 242 15.75 -18.49 16.53
N HIS A 243 15.48 -17.66 15.55
CA HIS A 243 14.11 -17.40 15.12
C HIS A 243 13.82 -18.43 14.05
N GLU A 244 12.97 -19.41 14.36
CA GLU A 244 12.22 -20.15 13.35
C GLU A 244 11.53 -19.10 12.47
N THR A 245 12.19 -18.64 11.40
CA THR A 245 11.52 -17.96 10.30
C THR A 245 10.53 -18.98 9.79
N ALA A 246 9.28 -18.87 10.23
CA ALA A 246 8.17 -19.69 9.79
C ALA A 246 8.13 -19.59 8.27
N ALA A 247 8.79 -20.56 7.63
CA ALA A 247 8.96 -20.65 6.20
C ALA A 247 7.67 -21.19 5.61
N THR A 248 6.62 -20.38 5.66
CA THR A 248 5.37 -20.56 4.90
C THR A 248 4.90 -19.20 4.40
N MET A 249 5.80 -18.50 3.73
CA MET A 249 5.44 -17.29 3.00
C MET A 249 4.62 -17.61 1.76
N VAL A 250 3.70 -16.69 1.46
CA VAL A 250 2.73 -16.74 0.35
C VAL A 250 3.36 -17.31 -0.93
N GLU A 251 2.74 -18.38 -1.46
CA GLU A 251 3.23 -19.03 -2.68
C GLU A 251 3.27 -18.05 -3.85
N LYS A 252 4.22 -18.25 -4.77
CA LYS A 252 4.34 -17.41 -5.98
C LYS A 252 3.02 -17.33 -6.74
N ASP A 253 2.29 -18.44 -6.84
CA ASP A 253 1.03 -18.51 -7.58
C ASP A 253 -0.11 -17.80 -6.84
N ASP A 254 -0.12 -17.81 -5.50
CA ASP A 254 -1.02 -16.99 -4.69
C ASP A 254 -0.77 -15.50 -4.96
N ILE A 255 0.49 -15.05 -5.02
CA ILE A 255 0.82 -13.65 -5.32
C ILE A 255 0.35 -13.25 -6.71
N VAL A 256 0.52 -14.12 -7.71
CA VAL A 256 0.04 -13.88 -9.08
C VAL A 256 -1.49 -13.78 -9.09
N ALA A 257 -2.18 -14.68 -8.38
CA ALA A 257 -3.63 -14.65 -8.26
C ALA A 257 -4.13 -13.37 -7.56
N LEU A 258 -3.48 -12.92 -6.49
CA LEU A 258 -3.79 -11.65 -5.81
C LEU A 258 -3.71 -10.46 -6.75
N VAL A 259 -2.71 -10.41 -7.64
CA VAL A 259 -2.61 -9.33 -8.64
C VAL A 259 -3.79 -9.39 -9.62
N TYR A 260 -4.18 -10.57 -10.10
CA TYR A 260 -5.36 -10.70 -10.96
C TYR A 260 -6.65 -10.31 -10.24
N ILE A 261 -6.84 -10.72 -9.00
CA ILE A 261 -7.97 -10.34 -8.15
C ILE A 261 -8.01 -8.81 -7.97
N ALA A 262 -6.88 -8.18 -7.71
CA ALA A 262 -6.78 -6.73 -7.59
C ALA A 262 -7.22 -5.98 -8.87
N PHE A 263 -6.84 -6.48 -10.05
CA PHE A 263 -7.31 -5.92 -11.32
C PHE A 263 -8.82 -6.13 -11.54
N LEU A 264 -9.36 -7.28 -11.14
CA LEU A 264 -10.80 -7.53 -11.20
C LEU A 264 -11.57 -6.56 -10.29
N GLY A 265 -11.10 -6.36 -9.05
CA GLY A 265 -11.67 -5.39 -8.11
C GLY A 265 -11.62 -3.95 -8.65
N ALA A 266 -10.46 -3.52 -9.16
CA ALA A 266 -10.29 -2.18 -9.73
C ALA A 266 -11.18 -1.92 -10.97
N PHE A 267 -11.50 -2.97 -11.73
CA PHE A 267 -12.34 -2.87 -12.93
C PHE A 267 -13.83 -3.15 -12.66
N ALA A 268 -14.21 -3.59 -11.46
CA ALA A 268 -15.56 -4.06 -11.15
C ALA A 268 -16.64 -2.97 -11.26
N ALA A 269 -16.33 -1.73 -10.88
CA ALA A 269 -17.29 -0.61 -10.88
C ALA A 269 -17.57 -0.02 -12.28
N ARG A 270 -17.19 -0.70 -13.38
CA ARG A 270 -17.28 -0.14 -14.74
C ARG A 270 -18.46 -0.70 -15.53
N PRO A 271 -19.07 0.12 -16.42
CA PRO A 271 -20.18 -0.33 -17.26
C PRO A 271 -19.83 -1.59 -18.05
N ALA A 272 -20.82 -2.47 -18.17
CA ALA A 272 -20.73 -3.66 -19.01
C ALA A 272 -20.36 -3.28 -20.45
N GLY A 273 -19.42 -4.02 -21.05
CA GLY A 273 -18.96 -3.77 -22.42
C GLY A 273 -17.84 -2.74 -22.55
N SER A 274 -17.48 -2.03 -21.48
CA SER A 274 -16.31 -1.15 -21.43
C SER A 274 -14.98 -1.90 -21.69
N PHE A 275 -13.93 -1.15 -22.04
CA PHE A 275 -12.59 -1.72 -22.26
C PHE A 275 -12.08 -2.50 -21.03
N ALA A 276 -12.27 -1.95 -19.83
CA ALA A 276 -11.93 -2.59 -18.57
C ALA A 276 -12.71 -3.91 -18.37
N SER A 277 -14.04 -3.90 -18.59
CA SER A 277 -14.89 -5.09 -18.47
C SER A 277 -14.44 -6.24 -19.39
N ARG A 278 -14.04 -5.95 -20.63
CA ARG A 278 -13.53 -6.97 -21.57
C ARG A 278 -12.20 -7.58 -21.12
N VAL A 279 -11.34 -6.78 -20.52
CA VAL A 279 -10.06 -7.24 -19.95
C VAL A 279 -10.32 -8.11 -18.73
N SER A 280 -11.27 -7.74 -17.85
CA SER A 280 -11.72 -8.57 -16.72
C SER A 280 -12.18 -9.95 -17.17
N GLY A 281 -12.93 -10.05 -18.27
CA GLY A 281 -13.33 -11.35 -18.84
C GLY A 281 -12.15 -12.22 -19.29
N THR A 282 -11.03 -11.62 -19.71
CA THR A 282 -9.80 -12.34 -20.06
C THR A 282 -9.04 -12.78 -18.80
N ILE A 283 -8.99 -11.93 -17.77
CA ILE A 283 -8.38 -12.24 -16.47
C ILE A 283 -9.12 -13.40 -15.80
N LEU A 284 -10.46 -13.40 -15.82
CA LEU A 284 -11.27 -14.49 -15.27
C LEU A 284 -10.99 -15.83 -15.96
N LYS A 285 -10.75 -15.83 -17.28
CA LYS A 285 -10.36 -17.06 -18.01
C LYS A 285 -9.00 -17.57 -17.56
N GLU A 286 -8.04 -16.68 -17.35
CA GLU A 286 -6.70 -17.05 -16.83
C GLU A 286 -6.81 -17.65 -15.42
N LEU A 287 -7.61 -17.03 -14.53
CA LEU A 287 -7.84 -17.52 -13.17
C LEU A 287 -8.54 -18.88 -13.11
N ARG A 288 -9.29 -19.27 -14.16
CA ARG A 288 -9.90 -20.61 -14.29
C ARG A 288 -8.93 -21.67 -14.83
N GLY A 289 -7.73 -21.28 -15.26
CA GLY A 289 -6.70 -22.23 -15.66
C GLY A 289 -6.21 -23.07 -14.46
N PRO A 290 -5.71 -24.29 -14.66
CA PRO A 290 -5.48 -25.27 -13.59
C PRO A 290 -4.54 -24.77 -12.47
N GLN A 291 -3.46 -24.05 -12.82
CA GLN A 291 -2.53 -23.50 -11.83
C GLN A 291 -3.12 -22.31 -11.04
N ALA A 292 -3.73 -21.35 -11.74
CA ALA A 292 -4.30 -20.16 -11.11
C ALA A 292 -5.60 -20.46 -10.34
N HIS A 293 -6.34 -21.50 -10.74
CA HIS A 293 -7.59 -21.90 -10.12
C HIS A 293 -7.38 -22.48 -8.72
N ALA A 294 -6.32 -23.28 -8.53
CA ALA A 294 -5.96 -23.79 -7.22
C ALA A 294 -5.59 -22.65 -6.25
N ALA A 295 -4.75 -21.72 -6.69
CA ALA A 295 -4.39 -20.52 -5.91
C ALA A 295 -5.61 -19.65 -5.58
N PHE A 296 -6.45 -19.36 -6.57
CA PHE A 296 -7.69 -18.61 -6.38
C PHE A 296 -8.63 -19.28 -5.38
N THR A 297 -8.78 -20.60 -5.47
CA THR A 297 -9.62 -21.39 -4.56
C THR A 297 -9.07 -21.37 -3.14
N ARG A 298 -7.75 -21.49 -2.95
CA ARG A 298 -7.13 -21.37 -1.62
C ARG A 298 -7.37 -19.99 -1.01
N LEU A 299 -7.13 -18.93 -1.78
CA LEU A 299 -7.34 -17.55 -1.34
C LEU A 299 -8.82 -17.24 -1.03
N SER A 300 -9.75 -17.95 -1.66
CA SER A 300 -11.19 -17.77 -1.45
C SER A 300 -11.76 -18.64 -0.31
N ARG A 301 -11.02 -19.65 0.16
CA ARG A 301 -11.43 -20.56 1.25
C ARG A 301 -10.96 -20.11 2.63
N THR A 302 -10.01 -19.18 2.69
CA THR A 302 -9.47 -18.65 3.95
C THR A 302 -10.33 -17.57 4.61
N ASP A 303 -11.50 -17.24 4.04
CA ASP A 303 -12.36 -16.18 4.55
C ASP A 303 -13.47 -16.73 5.47
N ASP A 304 -13.55 -16.18 6.69
CA ASP A 304 -14.71 -16.28 7.56
C ASP A 304 -15.95 -15.70 6.85
N ALA A 305 -17.13 -16.27 7.16
CA ALA A 305 -18.39 -16.07 6.44
C ALA A 305 -18.94 -14.63 6.36
N HIS A 306 -18.22 -13.61 6.84
CA HIS A 306 -18.67 -12.20 6.92
C HIS A 306 -18.09 -11.25 5.87
N THR A 307 -17.05 -11.61 5.09
CA THR A 307 -16.31 -10.66 4.20
C THR A 307 -16.52 -10.84 2.69
N GLY A 308 -17.39 -11.73 2.21
CA GLY A 308 -17.74 -11.83 0.78
C GLY A 308 -16.62 -12.31 -0.15
N GLY A 309 -15.51 -12.80 0.39
CA GLY A 309 -14.36 -13.35 -0.36
C GLY A 309 -13.28 -12.31 -0.72
N VAL A 310 -12.04 -12.77 -0.92
CA VAL A 310 -10.88 -11.96 -1.37
C VAL A 310 -11.14 -11.02 -2.55
N LEU A 311 -12.07 -11.38 -3.44
CA LEU A 311 -12.49 -10.53 -4.56
C LEU A 311 -13.38 -9.35 -4.11
N ALA A 312 -14.31 -9.58 -3.17
CA ALA A 312 -15.12 -8.51 -2.59
C ALA A 312 -14.23 -7.54 -1.81
N GLN A 313 -13.26 -8.06 -1.04
CA GLN A 313 -12.26 -7.25 -0.35
C GLN A 313 -11.44 -6.38 -1.32
N ALA A 314 -11.00 -6.95 -2.45
CA ALA A 314 -10.30 -6.19 -3.48
C ALA A 314 -11.18 -5.09 -4.12
N ALA A 315 -12.47 -5.36 -4.31
CA ALA A 315 -13.43 -4.40 -4.82
C ALA A 315 -13.70 -3.27 -3.81
N GLU A 316 -13.85 -3.59 -2.53
CA GLU A 316 -14.01 -2.61 -1.45
C GLU A 316 -12.81 -1.67 -1.37
N TYR A 317 -11.59 -2.22 -1.38
CA TYR A 317 -10.37 -1.41 -1.43
C TYR A 317 -10.34 -0.51 -2.66
N ALA A 318 -10.69 -1.02 -3.84
CA ALA A 318 -10.74 -0.21 -5.04
C ALA A 318 -11.81 0.90 -4.98
N GLN A 319 -12.98 0.62 -4.40
CA GLN A 319 -14.07 1.59 -4.22
C GLN A 319 -13.70 2.72 -3.24
N SER A 320 -12.79 2.46 -2.31
CA SER A 320 -12.28 3.49 -1.41
C SER A 320 -11.54 4.62 -2.16
N PHE A 321 -11.13 4.41 -3.42
CA PHE A 321 -10.53 5.44 -4.26
C PHE A 321 -11.60 6.18 -5.07
N LYS A 322 -11.43 7.50 -5.24
CA LYS A 322 -12.26 8.33 -6.13
C LYS A 322 -12.00 7.99 -7.59
N LEU A 323 -12.61 6.90 -8.04
CA LEU A 323 -12.46 6.30 -9.35
C LEU A 323 -13.29 7.00 -10.44
N GLN A 324 -14.27 7.85 -10.07
CA GLN A 324 -15.15 8.56 -11.02
C GLN A 324 -14.43 9.68 -11.74
#